data_AF-H2ZI60-F1
#
_entry.id   AF-H2ZI60-F1
#
_cell.length_a   1.000
_cell.length_b   1.000
_cell.length_c   1.000
_cell.angle_alpha   90.00
_cell.angle_beta   90.00
_cell.angle_gamma   90.00
#
_symmetry.space_group_name_H-M   'P 1'
#
loop_
_entity.id
_entity.type
_entity.pdbx_description
1 polymer ?
#
loop_
_entity_poly.entity_id
_entity_poly.type
_entity_poly.pdbx_seq_one_letter_code
_entity_poly.pdbx_strand_id
1 'polypeptide(L)'
;MVRHKKSRMLRRFIFPASGLKSDVEDLLHKFVETESLRYEEFSKLWRAANFSLVHAGRAGLREKREFMDEAFKIVLKFTLPPHNLQVRVGAVYTLYALYHTQRQQPKTKVRMPIASWKDLLSLHHELAAQKHYDADYVMRSIMTKDRIFEFVAYPSPLS
;
A
#
# COMPACT_ATOMS: atom_id res chain seq x y z
N MET A 1 24.85 -37.22 -31.68
CA MET A 1 23.81 -37.14 -30.62
C MET A 1 23.95 -35.78 -29.91
N VAL A 2 23.20 -34.77 -30.37
CA VAL A 2 23.38 -33.37 -29.95
C VAL A 2 22.62 -33.13 -28.63
N ARG A 3 23.36 -32.97 -27.52
CA ARG A 3 22.77 -32.58 -26.23
C ARG A 3 22.38 -31.10 -26.28
N HIS A 4 21.09 -30.83 -26.43
CA HIS A 4 20.52 -29.51 -26.18
C HIS A 4 20.69 -29.15 -24.70
N LYS A 5 21.66 -28.28 -24.39
CA LYS A 5 21.70 -27.56 -23.11
C LYS A 5 20.47 -26.63 -23.09
N LYS A 6 19.40 -27.03 -22.42
CA LYS A 6 18.34 -26.11 -22.01
C LYS A 6 19.00 -25.02 -21.15
N SER A 7 19.23 -23.86 -21.74
CA SER A 7 19.57 -22.64 -21.01
C SER A 7 18.45 -22.41 -20.00
N ARG A 8 18.70 -22.71 -18.71
CA ARG A 8 17.88 -22.22 -17.61
C ARG A 8 18.11 -20.71 -17.62
N MET A 9 17.25 -20.00 -18.36
CA MET A 9 17.13 -18.56 -18.26
C MET A 9 17.01 -18.26 -16.76
N LEU A 10 18.04 -17.65 -16.18
CA LEU A 10 17.99 -17.12 -14.82
C LEU A 10 16.68 -16.34 -14.76
N ARG A 11 15.73 -16.76 -13.91
CA ARG A 11 14.51 -16.00 -13.68
C ARG A 11 14.99 -14.61 -13.33
N ARG A 12 14.84 -13.67 -14.26
CA ARG A 12 15.07 -12.26 -13.99
C ARG A 12 14.24 -12.00 -12.73
N PHE A 13 14.88 -11.60 -11.63
CA PHE A 13 14.16 -11.16 -10.45
C PHE A 13 13.42 -9.89 -10.87
N ILE A 14 12.25 -10.09 -11.49
CA ILE A 14 11.33 -9.02 -11.81
C ILE A 14 10.76 -8.65 -10.45
N PHE A 15 11.27 -7.57 -9.87
CA PHE A 15 10.65 -6.97 -8.70
C PHE A 15 9.26 -6.48 -9.15
N PRO A 16 8.16 -7.11 -8.69
CA PRO A 16 6.84 -6.88 -9.28
C PRO A 16 6.39 -5.42 -9.18
N ALA A 17 6.90 -4.71 -8.18
CA ALA A 17 6.63 -3.32 -7.87
C ALA A 17 7.84 -2.39 -8.12
N SER A 18 8.72 -2.73 -9.07
CA SER A 18 9.81 -1.83 -9.48
C SER A 18 9.22 -0.47 -9.93
N GLY A 19 9.72 0.64 -9.38
CA GLY A 19 9.21 2.00 -9.62
C GLY A 19 8.10 2.45 -8.67
N LEU A 20 7.27 1.53 -8.14
CA LEU A 20 6.13 1.89 -7.30
C LEU A 20 6.52 2.68 -6.04
N LYS A 21 7.68 2.36 -5.45
CA LYS A 21 8.17 3.11 -4.28
C LYS A 21 8.32 4.59 -4.61
N SER A 22 8.92 4.93 -5.75
CA SER A 22 9.10 6.31 -6.19
C SER A 22 7.75 6.96 -6.50
N ASP A 23 6.84 6.25 -7.16
CA ASP A 23 5.48 6.77 -7.42
C ASP A 23 4.72 7.10 -6.13
N VAL A 24 4.86 6.25 -5.09
CA VAL A 24 4.28 6.48 -3.77
C VAL A 24 4.96 7.66 -3.07
N GLU A 25 6.30 7.75 -3.11
CA GLU A 25 7.05 8.88 -2.54
C GLU A 25 6.62 10.21 -3.17
N ASP A 26 6.48 10.25 -4.50
CA ASP A 26 6.03 11.43 -5.23
C ASP A 26 4.58 11.80 -4.89
N LEU A 27 3.69 10.80 -4.78
CA LEU A 27 2.29 11.02 -4.38
C LEU A 27 2.22 11.60 -2.96
N LEU A 28 2.99 11.05 -2.03
CA LEU A 28 3.02 11.51 -0.63
C LEU A 28 3.69 12.88 -0.51
N HIS A 29 4.74 13.16 -1.28
CA HIS A 29 5.38 14.48 -1.33
C HIS A 29 4.39 15.54 -1.77
N LYS A 30 3.69 15.31 -2.89
CA LYS A 30 2.63 16.22 -3.37
C LYS A 30 1.51 16.38 -2.37
N PHE A 31 1.15 15.32 -1.63
CA PHE A 31 0.15 15.42 -0.58
C PHE A 31 0.63 16.27 0.59
N VAL A 32 1.91 16.16 0.98
CA VAL A 32 2.51 17.02 2.01
C VAL A 32 2.47 18.49 1.60
N GLU A 33 2.78 18.81 0.33
CA GLU A 33 2.72 20.18 -0.20
C GLU A 33 1.31 20.81 -0.15
N THR A 34 0.25 20.01 -0.02
CA THR A 34 -1.11 20.57 0.16
C THR A 34 -1.36 21.14 1.56
N GLU A 35 -0.47 20.85 2.53
CA GLU A 35 -0.63 21.23 3.95
C GLU A 35 -2.01 20.82 4.54
N SER A 36 -2.62 19.79 3.95
CA SER A 36 -3.97 19.31 4.26
C SER A 36 -3.96 17.84 4.61
N LEU A 37 -4.78 17.46 5.59
CA LEU A 37 -5.06 16.07 5.95
C LEU A 37 -6.39 15.58 5.37
N ARG A 38 -7.05 16.36 4.51
CA ARG A 38 -8.37 16.02 3.96
C ARG A 38 -8.24 14.93 2.91
N TYR A 39 -9.14 13.95 2.94
CA TYR A 39 -9.17 12.89 1.92
C TYR A 39 -9.48 13.45 0.53
N GLU A 40 -10.24 14.55 0.47
CA GLU A 40 -10.56 15.23 -0.79
C GLU A 40 -9.30 15.64 -1.56
N GLU A 41 -8.34 16.29 -0.89
CA GLU A 41 -7.07 16.74 -1.51
C GLU A 41 -6.23 15.55 -1.97
N PHE A 42 -6.09 14.53 -1.12
CA PHE A 42 -5.44 13.28 -1.51
C PHE A 42 -6.09 12.66 -2.76
N SER A 43 -7.42 12.60 -2.80
CA SER A 43 -8.14 11.97 -3.89
C SER A 43 -7.98 12.72 -5.23
N LYS A 44 -7.81 14.05 -5.20
CA LYS A 44 -7.47 14.87 -6.38
C LYS A 44 -6.11 14.47 -6.93
N LEU A 45 -5.09 14.36 -6.06
CA LEU A 45 -3.74 13.94 -6.43
C LEU A 45 -3.70 12.51 -6.99
N TRP A 46 -4.39 11.57 -6.33
CA TRP A 46 -4.52 10.18 -6.79
C TRP A 46 -5.08 10.10 -8.23
N ARG A 47 -6.14 10.89 -8.50
CA ARG A 47 -6.78 10.94 -9.83
C ARG A 47 -5.88 11.61 -10.85
N ALA A 48 -5.25 12.75 -10.52
CA ALA A 48 -4.33 13.45 -11.40
C ALA A 48 -3.13 12.58 -11.82
N ALA A 49 -2.63 11.74 -10.90
CA ALA A 49 -1.55 10.79 -11.18
C ALA A 49 -2.01 9.54 -11.97
N ASN A 50 -3.30 9.38 -12.24
CA ASN A 50 -3.88 8.13 -12.77
C ASN A 50 -3.45 6.89 -11.97
N PHE A 51 -3.29 7.02 -10.64
CA PHE A 51 -2.60 6.02 -9.83
C PHE A 51 -3.31 4.66 -9.83
N SER A 52 -4.63 4.61 -10.08
CA SER A 52 -5.34 3.33 -10.25
C SER A 52 -4.84 2.47 -11.43
N LEU A 53 -4.09 3.04 -12.38
CA LEU A 53 -3.46 2.30 -13.48
C LEU A 53 -2.30 1.40 -13.04
N VAL A 54 -1.83 1.49 -11.78
CA VAL A 54 -0.84 0.55 -11.22
C VAL A 54 -1.29 -0.93 -11.26
N HIS A 55 -2.60 -1.15 -11.39
CA HIS A 55 -3.21 -2.48 -11.55
C HIS A 55 -3.29 -2.95 -13.02
N ALA A 56 -3.04 -2.07 -13.99
CA ALA A 56 -3.15 -2.37 -15.41
C ALA A 56 -1.95 -3.17 -15.92
N GLY A 57 -2.14 -3.92 -17.01
CA GLY A 57 -1.07 -4.65 -17.69
C GLY A 57 -0.55 -5.92 -17.00
N ARG A 58 -1.10 -6.31 -15.85
CA ARG A 58 -0.66 -7.50 -15.08
C ARG A 58 -1.39 -8.77 -15.50
N ALA A 59 -0.64 -9.82 -15.80
CA ALA A 59 -1.14 -11.09 -16.30
C ALA A 59 -1.34 -12.11 -15.18
N GLY A 60 -2.55 -12.70 -15.14
CA GLY A 60 -2.87 -13.76 -14.18
C GLY A 60 -3.07 -13.29 -12.74
N LEU A 61 -3.58 -14.19 -11.90
CA LEU A 61 -3.89 -13.89 -10.50
C LEU A 61 -2.66 -13.86 -9.61
N ARG A 62 -1.66 -14.70 -9.91
CA ARG A 62 -0.42 -14.80 -9.13
C ARG A 62 0.37 -13.50 -9.16
N GLU A 63 0.65 -12.96 -10.35
CA GLU A 63 1.40 -11.71 -10.51
C GLU A 63 0.69 -10.54 -9.82
N LYS A 64 -0.64 -10.46 -9.94
CA LYS A 64 -1.44 -9.43 -9.25
C LYS A 64 -1.31 -9.51 -7.73
N ARG A 65 -1.29 -10.72 -7.15
CA ARG A 65 -1.10 -10.92 -5.71
C ARG A 65 0.31 -10.54 -5.28
N GLU A 66 1.33 -11.03 -5.99
CA GLU A 66 2.73 -10.71 -5.71
C GLU A 66 2.99 -9.20 -5.80
N PHE A 67 2.37 -8.51 -6.78
CA PHE A 67 2.41 -7.06 -6.88
C PHE A 67 1.75 -6.37 -5.67
N MET A 68 0.52 -6.79 -5.31
CA MET A 68 -0.18 -6.17 -4.19
C MET A 68 0.51 -6.39 -2.84
N ASP A 69 1.09 -7.57 -2.62
CA ASP A 69 1.85 -7.87 -1.40
C ASP A 69 3.04 -6.90 -1.27
N GLU A 70 3.81 -6.71 -2.35
CA GLU A 70 4.92 -5.76 -2.35
C GLU A 70 4.45 -4.30 -2.29
N ALA A 71 3.36 -3.94 -2.97
CA ALA A 71 2.76 -2.61 -2.91
C ALA A 71 2.35 -2.23 -1.48
N PHE A 72 1.64 -3.12 -0.79
CA PHE A 72 1.23 -2.89 0.58
C PHE A 72 2.42 -2.85 1.53
N LYS A 73 3.41 -3.71 1.34
CA LYS A 73 4.65 -3.67 2.12
C LYS A 73 5.41 -2.35 1.96
N ILE A 74 5.43 -1.77 0.77
CA ILE A 74 6.03 -0.45 0.51
C ILE A 74 5.23 0.62 1.26
N VAL A 75 3.92 0.70 1.02
CA VAL A 75 3.07 1.76 1.58
C VAL A 75 2.99 1.68 3.11
N LEU A 76 2.94 0.48 3.68
CA LEU A 76 2.88 0.27 5.13
C LEU A 76 4.08 0.88 5.86
N LYS A 77 5.27 0.95 5.25
CA LYS A 77 6.42 1.60 5.88
C LYS A 77 6.18 3.08 6.13
N PHE A 78 5.47 3.76 5.22
CA PHE A 78 5.16 5.17 5.34
C PHE A 78 4.09 5.48 6.40
N THR A 79 3.33 4.49 6.88
CA THR A 79 2.38 4.68 7.99
C THR A 79 3.05 4.66 9.37
N LEU A 80 4.33 4.33 9.44
CA LEU A 80 5.09 4.10 10.69
C LEU A 80 6.06 5.27 10.99
N PRO A 81 6.50 5.44 12.24
CA PRO A 81 7.60 6.35 12.58
C PRO A 81 8.88 6.00 11.79
N PRO A 82 9.76 6.98 11.47
CA PRO A 82 9.77 8.38 11.93
C PRO A 82 9.00 9.35 11.01
N HIS A 83 8.14 8.88 10.12
CA HIS A 83 7.39 9.76 9.22
C HIS A 83 6.45 10.69 10.01
N ASN A 84 6.27 11.92 9.52
CA ASN A 84 5.37 12.88 10.13
C ASN A 84 3.89 12.51 9.93
N LEU A 85 2.99 13.19 10.65
CA LEU A 85 1.55 12.90 10.63
C LEU A 85 0.95 12.90 9.21
N GLN A 86 1.28 13.90 8.39
CA GLN A 86 0.70 14.05 7.06
C GLN A 86 1.17 12.97 6.07
N VAL A 87 2.45 12.59 6.10
CA VAL A 87 2.97 11.44 5.34
C VAL A 87 2.24 10.16 5.76
N ARG A 88 2.09 9.94 7.08
CA ARG A 88 1.42 8.74 7.61
C ARG A 88 -0.05 8.68 7.21
N VAL A 89 -0.77 9.79 7.25
CA VAL A 89 -2.17 9.89 6.78
C VAL A 89 -2.27 9.66 5.28
N GLY A 90 -1.39 10.26 4.47
CA GLY A 90 -1.35 10.01 3.03
C GLY A 90 -1.09 8.54 2.70
N ALA A 91 -0.24 7.87 3.48
CA ALA A 91 0.03 6.45 3.33
C ALA A 91 -1.19 5.59 3.70
N VAL A 92 -1.94 5.95 4.75
CA VAL A 92 -3.21 5.31 5.10
C VAL A 92 -4.24 5.45 3.97
N TYR A 93 -4.36 6.64 3.38
CA TYR A 93 -5.21 6.86 2.21
C TYR A 93 -4.76 6.05 1.00
N THR A 94 -3.45 5.88 0.83
CA THR A 94 -2.87 5.05 -0.23
C THR A 94 -3.20 3.57 -0.01
N LEU A 95 -3.11 3.04 1.22
CA LEU A 95 -3.56 1.67 1.55
C LEU A 95 -5.05 1.48 1.23
N TYR A 96 -5.88 2.42 1.66
CA TYR A 96 -7.31 2.42 1.40
C TYR A 96 -7.60 2.41 -0.10
N ALA A 97 -7.00 3.34 -0.86
CA ALA A 97 -7.22 3.46 -2.30
C ALA A 97 -6.72 2.24 -3.06
N LEU A 98 -5.52 1.73 -2.74
CA LEU A 98 -4.98 0.52 -3.34
C LEU A 98 -5.90 -0.68 -3.11
N TYR A 99 -6.36 -0.91 -1.88
CA TYR A 99 -7.27 -2.02 -1.56
C TYR A 99 -8.61 -1.92 -2.30
N HIS A 100 -9.18 -0.72 -2.40
CA HIS A 100 -10.47 -0.53 -3.04
C HIS A 100 -10.39 -0.63 -4.56
N THR A 101 -9.28 -0.22 -5.17
CA THR A 101 -9.07 -0.21 -6.63
C THR A 101 -8.54 -1.54 -7.19
N GLN A 102 -8.21 -2.52 -6.34
CA GLN A 102 -7.86 -3.88 -6.74
C GLN A 102 -8.95 -4.48 -7.64
N ARG A 103 -8.52 -5.10 -8.76
CA ARG A 103 -9.45 -5.75 -9.72
C ARG A 103 -9.59 -7.26 -9.51
N GLN A 104 -8.68 -7.86 -8.76
CA GLN A 104 -8.67 -9.30 -8.49
C GLN A 104 -9.64 -9.67 -7.36
N GLN A 105 -10.19 -10.89 -7.44
CA GLN A 105 -10.95 -11.51 -6.37
C GLN A 105 -10.37 -12.91 -6.05
N PRO A 106 -10.26 -13.29 -4.77
CA PRO A 106 -10.38 -12.41 -3.60
C PRO A 106 -9.31 -11.32 -3.59
N LYS A 107 -9.62 -10.18 -2.97
CA LYS A 107 -8.67 -9.08 -2.76
C LYS A 107 -7.50 -9.52 -1.88
N THR A 108 -6.30 -9.05 -2.22
CA THR A 108 -5.10 -9.21 -1.40
C THR A 108 -5.23 -8.34 -0.16
N LYS A 109 -4.90 -8.91 1.00
CA LYS A 109 -4.89 -8.23 2.30
C LYS A 109 -3.50 -7.67 2.61
N VAL A 110 -3.47 -6.65 3.47
CA VAL A 110 -2.24 -6.05 3.98
C VAL A 110 -1.66 -6.95 5.08
N ARG A 111 -0.48 -7.52 4.84
CA ARG A 111 0.25 -8.31 5.84
C ARG A 111 0.80 -7.38 6.93
N MET A 112 0.26 -7.49 8.14
CA MET A 112 0.51 -6.58 9.26
C MET A 112 1.26 -7.27 10.41
N PRO A 113 2.51 -6.90 10.69
CA PRO A 113 3.20 -7.29 11.92
C PRO A 113 2.53 -6.69 13.16
N ILE A 114 2.45 -7.46 14.26
CA ILE A 114 1.82 -7.01 15.52
C ILE A 114 2.52 -5.76 16.09
N ALA A 115 3.84 -5.64 15.91
CA ALA A 115 4.58 -4.44 16.33
C ALA A 115 4.08 -3.19 15.59
N SER A 116 4.03 -3.25 14.26
CA SER A 116 3.54 -2.17 13.39
C SER A 116 2.07 -1.83 13.62
N TRP A 117 1.26 -2.81 14.05
CA TRP A 117 -0.13 -2.58 14.41
C TRP A 117 -0.29 -1.59 15.57
N LYS A 118 0.58 -1.66 16.59
CA LYS A 118 0.54 -0.73 17.73
C LYS A 118 0.78 0.71 17.28
N ASP A 119 1.72 0.92 16.36
CA ASP A 119 2.02 2.25 15.81
C ASP A 119 0.84 2.80 14.99
N LEU A 120 0.16 1.92 14.25
CA LEU A 120 -1.01 2.29 13.47
C LEU A 120 -2.21 2.63 14.38
N LEU A 121 -2.39 1.92 15.50
CA LEU A 121 -3.38 2.27 16.52
C LEU A 121 -3.06 3.60 17.20
N SER A 122 -1.80 3.87 17.50
CA SER A 122 -1.37 5.16 18.04
C SER A 122 -1.71 6.31 17.08
N LEU A 123 -1.48 6.13 15.78
CA LEU A 123 -1.91 7.09 14.76
C LEU A 123 -3.43 7.30 14.77
N HIS A 124 -4.21 6.23 14.86
CA HIS A 124 -5.67 6.31 14.93
C HIS A 124 -6.13 7.16 16.13
N HIS A 125 -5.56 6.92 17.31
CA HIS A 125 -5.89 7.68 18.52
C HIS A 125 -5.53 9.16 18.39
N GLU A 126 -4.36 9.47 17.80
CA GLU A 126 -3.93 10.85 17.53
C GLU A 126 -4.92 11.57 16.58
N LEU A 127 -5.33 10.91 15.49
CA LEU A 127 -6.29 11.48 14.53
C LEU A 127 -7.66 11.74 15.14
N ALA A 128 -8.14 10.82 16.00
CA ALA A 128 -9.40 10.98 16.71
C ALA A 128 -9.32 12.15 17.72
N ALA A 129 -8.22 12.26 18.48
CA ALA A 129 -8.02 13.35 19.45
C ALA A 129 -7.96 14.72 18.78
N GLN A 130 -7.30 14.81 17.61
CA GLN A 130 -7.19 16.04 16.82
C GLN A 130 -8.42 16.31 15.92
N LYS A 131 -9.45 15.45 15.96
CA LYS A 131 -10.69 15.58 15.18
C LYS A 131 -10.47 15.58 13.65
N HIS A 132 -9.47 14.85 13.17
CA HIS A 132 -9.27 14.61 11.74
C HIS A 132 -10.24 13.55 11.22
N TYR A 133 -11.53 13.89 11.17
CA TYR A 133 -12.64 12.95 10.96
C TYR A 133 -12.53 12.12 9.67
N ASP A 134 -12.04 12.71 8.57
CA ASP A 134 -11.85 11.97 7.31
C ASP A 134 -10.81 10.85 7.46
N ALA A 135 -9.66 11.18 8.06
CA ALA A 135 -8.57 10.23 8.28
C ALA A 135 -8.97 9.15 9.29
N ASP A 136 -9.62 9.55 10.39
CA ASP A 136 -10.20 8.65 11.38
C ASP A 136 -11.25 7.71 10.75
N TYR A 137 -12.15 8.22 9.92
CA TYR A 137 -13.13 7.41 9.21
C TYR A 137 -12.47 6.38 8.29
N VAL A 138 -11.48 6.79 7.48
CA VAL A 138 -10.77 5.87 6.59
C VAL A 138 -10.05 4.78 7.39
N MET A 139 -9.40 5.14 8.50
CA MET A 139 -8.76 4.18 9.42
C MET A 139 -9.78 3.16 9.94
N ARG A 140 -10.94 3.60 10.42
CA ARG A 140 -12.01 2.69 10.87
C ARG A 140 -12.51 1.82 9.73
N SER A 141 -12.66 2.34 8.51
CA SER A 141 -13.07 1.55 7.34
C SER A 141 -12.12 0.39 7.09
N ILE A 142 -10.81 0.69 6.96
CA ILE A 142 -9.82 -0.36 6.66
C ILE A 142 -9.63 -1.36 7.80
N MET A 143 -9.77 -0.91 9.05
CA MET A 143 -9.59 -1.76 10.24
C MET A 143 -10.80 -2.64 10.54
N THR A 144 -12.02 -2.08 10.53
CA THR A 144 -13.20 -2.74 11.11
C THR A 144 -14.19 -3.21 10.05
N LYS A 145 -14.48 -2.37 9.07
CA LYS A 145 -15.48 -2.62 8.01
C LYS A 145 -14.92 -3.57 6.96
N ASP A 146 -13.81 -3.18 6.35
CA ASP A 146 -13.19 -3.90 5.23
C ASP A 146 -12.24 -5.01 5.71
N ARG A 147 -11.74 -4.91 6.95
CA ARG A 147 -10.82 -5.85 7.60
C ARG A 147 -9.67 -6.25 6.68
N ILE A 148 -8.99 -5.23 6.16
CA ILE A 148 -7.98 -5.40 5.10
C ILE A 148 -6.68 -6.01 5.62
N PHE A 149 -6.48 -6.05 6.94
CA PHE A 149 -5.24 -6.53 7.55
C PHE A 149 -5.26 -8.03 7.83
N GLU A 150 -4.16 -8.70 7.51
CA GLU A 150 -3.85 -10.08 7.89
C GLU A 150 -2.65 -10.05 8.84
N PHE A 151 -2.82 -10.49 10.08
CA PHE A 151 -1.75 -10.46 11.08
C PHE A 151 -0.72 -11.55 10.83
N VAL A 152 0.56 -11.18 10.81
CA VAL A 152 1.67 -12.05 10.45
C VAL A 152 2.87 -11.83 11.36
N ALA A 153 3.75 -12.84 11.47
CA ALA A 153 5.03 -12.69 12.15
C ALA A 153 5.99 -11.76 11.36
N TYR A 154 6.00 -11.91 10.02
CA TYR A 154 6.83 -11.11 9.12
C TYR A 154 6.00 -10.59 7.93
N PRO A 155 6.24 -9.35 7.47
CA PRO A 155 5.46 -8.74 6.38
C PRO A 155 5.77 -9.37 5.02
N SER A 156 6.91 -10.04 4.86
CA SER A 156 7.25 -10.76 3.62
C SER A 156 6.70 -12.19 3.68
N PRO A 157 6.18 -12.74 2.57
CA PRO A 157 5.84 -14.16 2.49
C PRO A 157 7.10 -15.01 2.68
N LEU A 158 6.97 -16.15 3.36
CA LEU A 158 8.03 -17.16 3.41
C LEU A 158 8.13 -17.75 1.99
N SER A 159 9.27 -17.52 1.36
CA SER A 159 9.60 -17.98 -0.01
C SER A 159 9.55 -19.49 -0.15
#